data_AF-A0A2V5P8F0-F1
#
_entry.id   AF-A0A2V5P8F0-F1
#
_cell.length_a   1.000
_cell.length_b   1.000
_cell.length_c   1.000
_cell.angle_alpha   90.00
_cell.angle_beta   90.00
_cell.angle_gamma   90.00
#
_symmetry.space_group_name_H-M   'P 1'
#
loop_
_entity.id
_entity.type
_entity.pdbx_description
1 polymer ?
#
loop_
_entity_poly.entity_id
_entity_poly.type
_entity_poly.pdbx_seq_one_letter_code
_entity_poly.pdbx_strand_id
1 'polypeptide(L)' 'WGNTVNIAKHMEAHAPTGGILATAATYEQLRRGYSFKPGRVIRVKGKGEVLTYLLLGKTGRLE' A
#
# COMPACT_ATOMS: atom_id res chain seq x y z
N TRP A 1 5.77 -15.86 -12.39
CA TRP A 1 4.83 -14.82 -11.92
C TRP A 1 3.85 -15.43 -10.92
N GLY A 2 3.44 -14.71 -9.88
CA GLY A 2 2.70 -15.26 -8.73
C GLY A 2 1.84 -14.24 -7.96
N ASN A 3 1.32 -14.64 -6.80
CA ASN A 3 0.37 -13.84 -6.02
C ASN A 3 0.88 -12.41 -5.70
N THR A 4 2.16 -12.28 -5.33
CA THR A 4 2.77 -10.99 -4.98
C THR A 4 2.74 -9.98 -6.13
N VAL A 5 3.10 -10.41 -7.35
CA VAL A 5 3.08 -9.51 -8.52
C VAL A 5 1.66 -9.18 -8.97
N ASN A 6 0.70 -10.10 -8.81
CA ASN A 6 -0.71 -9.80 -9.06
C ASN A 6 -1.25 -8.74 -8.08
N ILE A 7 -0.92 -8.84 -6.79
CA ILE A 7 -1.33 -7.84 -5.81
C ILE A 7 -0.69 -6.49 -6.10
N ALA A 8 0.61 -6.47 -6.43
CA ALA A 8 1.32 -5.24 -6.78
C ALA A 8 0.68 -4.54 -7.99
N LYS A 9 0.30 -5.29 -9.02
CA LYS A 9 -0.46 -4.78 -10.17
C LYS A 9 -1.78 -4.12 -9.74
N HIS A 10 -2.51 -4.73 -8.80
CA HIS A 10 -3.75 -4.14 -8.28
C HIS A 10 -3.51 -2.87 -7.45
N MET A 11 -2.39 -2.79 -6.72
CA MET A 11 -2.04 -1.57 -5.99
C MET A 11 -1.74 -0.42 -6.96
N GLU A 12 -0.97 -0.68 -8.02
CA GLU A 12 -0.62 0.31 -9.04
C GLU A 12 -1.86 0.80 -9.80
N ALA A 13 -2.68 -0.13 -10.32
CA ALA A 13 -3.92 0.19 -11.05
C ALA A 13 -4.94 1.01 -10.23
N HIS A 14 -4.80 1.02 -8.91
CA HIS A 14 -5.68 1.75 -8.00
C HIS A 14 -4.97 2.89 -7.26
N ALA A 15 -3.67 3.10 -7.44
CA ALA A 15 -3.00 4.23 -6.83
C ALA A 15 -3.49 5.55 -7.45
N PRO A 16 -3.66 6.63 -6.66
CA PRO A 16 -3.83 7.95 -7.25
C PRO A 16 -2.55 8.34 -8.02
N THR A 17 -2.66 9.24 -8.98
CA THR A 17 -1.51 9.73 -9.75
C THR A 17 -0.40 10.22 -8.82
N GLY A 18 0.80 9.66 -8.98
CA GLY A 18 1.97 9.96 -8.13
C GLY A 18 1.93 9.35 -6.72
N GLY A 19 0.89 8.60 -6.38
CA GLY A 19 0.76 7.91 -5.10
C GLY A 19 1.32 6.50 -5.12
N ILE A 20 1.67 5.98 -3.94
CA ILE A 20 2.14 4.61 -3.74
C ILE A 20 1.19 3.92 -2.75
N LEU A 21 0.45 2.91 -3.22
CA LEU A 21 -0.37 2.07 -2.34
C LEU A 21 0.44 0.89 -1.82
N ALA A 22 0.33 0.65 -0.52
CA ALA A 22 0.91 -0.46 0.19
C ALA A 22 -0.20 -1.39 0.71
N THR A 23 0.11 -2.69 0.75
CA THR A 23 -0.73 -3.68 1.43
C THR A 23 -0.62 -3.52 2.95
N ALA A 24 -1.56 -4.10 3.71
CA ALA A 24 -1.46 -4.16 5.17
C ALA A 24 -0.15 -4.81 5.65
N ALA A 25 0.32 -5.87 4.98
CA ALA A 25 1.58 -6.52 5.33
C ALA A 25 2.79 -5.59 5.16
N THR A 26 2.83 -4.84 4.06
CA THR A 26 3.89 -3.84 3.81
C THR A 26 3.79 -2.67 4.80
N TYR A 27 2.58 -2.21 5.11
CA TYR A 27 2.34 -1.18 6.12
C TYR A 27 2.89 -1.60 7.49
N GLU A 28 2.55 -2.79 7.97
CA GLU A 28 3.02 -3.27 9.30
C GLU A 28 4.55 -3.30 9.40
N GLN A 29 5.24 -3.63 8.30
CA GLN A 29 6.71 -3.64 8.27
C GLN A 29 7.32 -2.23 8.25
N LEU A 30 6.67 -1.26 7.61
CA LEU A 30 7.23 0.07 7.36
C LEU A 30 6.70 1.17 8.29
N ARG A 31 5.59 0.94 9.01
CA ARG A 31 4.88 1.97 9.80
C ARG A 31 5.72 2.65 10.88
N ARG A 32 6.88 2.08 11.26
CA ARG A 32 7.80 2.68 12.23
C ARG A 32 8.71 3.77 11.63
N GLY A 33 8.95 3.75 10.32
CA GLY A 33 9.87 4.70 9.65
C GLY A 33 9.22 5.48 8.51
N TYR A 34 7.95 5.20 8.22
CA TYR A 34 7.21 5.81 7.14
C TYR A 34 5.80 6.19 7.60
N SER A 35 5.34 7.33 7.11
CA SER A 35 4.00 7.83 7.35
C SER A 35 3.06 7.35 6.25
N PHE A 36 1.87 6.93 6.66
CA PHE A 36 0.82 6.46 5.75
C PHE A 36 -0.49 7.15 6.06
N LYS A 37 -1.30 7.40 5.03
CA LYS A 37 -2.73 7.67 5.19
C LYS A 37 -3.47 6.33 5.06
N PRO A 38 -4.51 6.05 5.87
CA PRO A 38 -5.42 4.96 5.57
C PRO A 38 -5.90 5.14 4.13
N GLY A 39 -5.66 4.12 3.30
CA GLY A 39 -6.10 4.12 1.92
C GLY A 39 -7.57 3.72 1.84
N ARG A 40 -7.93 3.14 0.71
CA ARG A 40 -9.27 2.59 0.48
C ARG A 40 -9.24 1.08 0.46
N VAL A 41 -10.42 0.49 0.65
CA VAL A 41 -10.62 -0.93 0.34
C VAL A 41 -10.70 -1.07 -1.18
N ILE A 42 -9.93 -2.00 -1.75
CA ILE A 42 -10.01 -2.36 -3.16
C ILE A 42 -10.42 -3.83 -3.29
N ARG A 43 -11.08 -4.17 -4.40
CA ARG A 43 -11.49 -5.54 -4.68
C ARG A 43 -10.45 -6.23 -5.54
N VAL A 44 -9.85 -7.29 -5.02
CA VAL A 44 -8.83 -8.08 -5.74
C VAL A 44 -9.41 -9.45 -6.08
N LYS A 45 -9.36 -9.84 -7.35
CA LYS A 45 -9.87 -11.14 -7.80
C LYS A 45 -9.15 -12.27 -7.06
N GLY A 46 -9.91 -13.15 -6.41
CA GLY A 46 -9.38 -14.26 -5.61
C GLY A 46 -8.93 -13.92 -4.18
N LYS A 47 -8.95 -12.64 -3.78
CA LYS A 47 -8.71 -12.20 -2.39
C LYS A 47 -9.89 -11.45 -1.77
N GLY A 48 -10.81 -10.94 -2.59
CA GLY A 48 -11.94 -10.15 -2.14
C GLY A 48 -11.52 -8.77 -1.64
N GLU A 49 -12.03 -8.44 -0.46
CA GLU A 49 -11.81 -7.24 0.35
C GLU A 49 -10.34 -6.95 0.71
N VAL A 50 -9.62 -6.00 0.10
CA VAL A 50 -8.24 -5.68 0.51
C VAL A 50 -8.11 -4.23 0.96
N LEU A 51 -7.78 -4.02 2.24
CA LEU A 51 -7.42 -2.71 2.78
C LEU A 51 -6.03 -2.28 2.28
N THR A 52 -5.91 -1.02 1.85
CA THR A 52 -4.67 -0.43 1.36
C THR A 52 -4.28 0.80 2.17
N TYR A 53 -3.01 1.18 2.07
CA TYR A 53 -2.44 2.33 2.77
C TYR A 53 -1.67 3.19 1.76
N LEU A 54 -1.93 4.49 1.73
CA LEU A 54 -1.19 5.40 0.87
C LEU A 54 0.07 5.86 1.59
N LEU A 55 1.23 5.53 1.03
CA LEU A 55 2.52 5.98 1.53
C LEU A 55 2.66 7.50 1.31
N LEU A 56 2.93 8.24 2.38
CA LEU A 56 3.12 9.69 2.35
C LEU A 56 4.59 10.08 2.29
N GLY A 57 5.48 9.23 2.80
CA GLY A 57 6.91 9.47 2.83
C GLY A 57 7.58 8.90 4.07
N LYS A 58 8.90 9.09 4.18
CA LYS A 58 9.67 8.72 5.36
C LYS A 58 9.26 9.63 6.52
N THR A 59 8.98 9.07 7.68
CA THR A 59 8.81 9.85 8.89
C THR A 59 10.20 10.37 9.25
N GLY A 60 10.46 11.65 8.93
CA GLY A 60 11.77 12.25 9.16
C GLY A 60 12.14 12.10 10.63
N ARG A 61 13.38 11.64 10.89
CA ARG A 61 14.10 12.12 12.06
C ARG A 61 14.50 13.54 11.66
N LEU A 62 13.82 14.54 12.23
CA LEU A 62 14.42 15.86 12.35
C LEU A 62 15.61 15.66 13.28
N GLU A 63 16.81 15.65 12.71
CA GLU A 63 18.03 15.98 13.45
C GLU A 63 18.28 17.49 13.30
#